data_AF-A0A3N4JWK5-F1
#
_entry.id   AF-A0A3N4JWK5-F1
#
_cell.length_a   1.000
_cell.length_b   1.000
_cell.length_c   1.000
_cell.angle_alpha   90.00
_cell.angle_beta   90.00
_cell.angle_gamma   90.00
#
_symmetry.space_group_name_H-M   'P 1'
#
loop_
_entity.id
_entity.type
_entity.pdbx_description
1 polymer ?
#
loop_
_entity_poly.entity_id
_entity_poly.type
_entity_poly.pdbx_seq_one_letter_code
_entity_poly.pdbx_strand_id
1 'polypeptide(L)'
;MEQKELYKKIVQQAQQNAALNGIALNEKTEKLKLQHNFNVHEALVFQATIEGKIQGSHQTQKGLNILSRQPAFKTILVSEVKVWHLIPKQVTDCILTLYHTVPKYAHGNDSTITLRASDYAPNEFAALVVFLKLQSTWPDALAWRQEAGEDALGGVPEDDMEGTMGVDMKGGTEGDK
;
A
#
# COMPACT_ATOMS: atom_id res chain seq x y z
N MET A 1 -31.62 -17.66 31.64
CA MET A 1 -31.05 -18.78 30.86
C MET A 1 -31.02 -18.43 29.36
N GLU A 2 -32.11 -17.90 28.80
CA GLU A 2 -32.22 -17.49 27.39
C GLU A 2 -31.16 -16.48 26.90
N GLN A 3 -30.78 -15.48 27.71
CA GLN A 3 -29.75 -14.53 27.29
C GLN A 3 -28.38 -15.17 27.04
N LYS A 4 -28.00 -16.18 27.84
CA LYS A 4 -26.71 -16.88 27.67
C LYS A 4 -26.70 -17.71 26.39
N GLU A 5 -27.80 -18.37 26.08
CA GLU A 5 -27.96 -19.15 24.84
C GLU A 5 -28.00 -18.24 23.61
N LEU A 6 -28.70 -17.10 23.69
CA LEU A 6 -28.72 -16.12 22.62
C LEU A 6 -27.31 -15.56 22.34
N TYR A 7 -26.58 -15.21 23.40
CA TYR A 7 -25.20 -14.73 23.27
C TYR A 7 -24.28 -15.78 22.64
N LYS A 8 -24.36 -17.04 23.08
CA LYS A 8 -23.59 -18.15 22.51
C LYS A 8 -23.88 -18.33 21.01
N LYS A 9 -25.14 -18.23 20.62
CA LYS A 9 -25.57 -18.34 19.21
C LYS A 9 -25.03 -17.18 18.36
N ILE A 10 -25.04 -15.96 18.87
CA ILE A 10 -24.48 -14.78 18.19
C ILE A 10 -22.98 -14.96 17.96
N VAL A 11 -22.23 -15.41 18.98
CA VAL A 11 -20.79 -15.64 18.86
C VAL A 11 -20.49 -16.74 17.83
N GLN A 12 -21.25 -17.83 17.87
CA GLN A 12 -21.07 -18.93 16.91
C GLN A 12 -21.37 -18.50 15.47
N GLN A 13 -22.43 -17.72 15.26
CA GLN A 13 -22.76 -17.17 13.94
C GLN A 13 -21.69 -16.18 13.45
N ALA A 14 -21.16 -15.33 14.35
CA ALA A 14 -20.07 -14.41 14.00
C ALA A 14 -18.81 -15.16 13.56
N GLN A 15 -18.45 -16.25 14.25
CA GLN A 15 -17.33 -17.11 13.87
C GLN A 15 -17.54 -17.79 12.52
N GLN A 16 -18.75 -18.33 12.28
CA GLN A 16 -19.09 -18.94 11.00
C GLN A 16 -19.04 -17.94 9.85
N ASN A 17 -19.56 -16.72 10.06
CA ASN A 17 -19.50 -15.66 9.07
C ASN A 17 -18.05 -15.26 8.76
N ALA A 18 -17.19 -15.15 9.77
CA ALA A 18 -15.76 -14.85 9.55
C ALA A 18 -15.08 -15.96 8.74
N ALA A 19 -15.34 -17.24 9.06
CA ALA A 19 -14.78 -18.36 8.31
C ALA A 19 -15.27 -18.40 6.85
N LEU A 20 -16.58 -18.19 6.62
CA LEU A 20 -17.16 -18.14 5.28
C LEU A 20 -16.65 -16.95 4.47
N ASN A 21 -16.46 -15.80 5.11
CA ASN A 21 -15.87 -14.61 4.51
C ASN A 21 -14.43 -14.88 4.03
N GLY A 22 -13.60 -15.49 4.88
CA GLY A 22 -12.24 -15.89 4.51
C GLY A 22 -12.22 -16.87 3.32
N ILE A 23 -13.11 -17.85 3.30
CA ILE A 23 -13.24 -18.79 2.17
C ILE A 23 -13.64 -18.04 0.89
N ALA A 24 -14.67 -17.19 0.93
CA ALA A 24 -15.13 -16.43 -0.23
C ALA A 24 -14.06 -15.47 -0.77
N LEU A 25 -13.27 -14.85 0.12
CA LEU A 25 -12.13 -14.02 -0.25
C LEU A 25 -11.06 -14.84 -0.98
N ASN A 26 -10.72 -16.00 -0.42
CA ASN A 26 -9.71 -16.88 -1.01
C ASN A 26 -10.16 -17.39 -2.39
N GLU A 27 -11.40 -17.89 -2.51
CA GLU A 27 -11.94 -18.36 -3.79
C GLU A 27 -11.98 -17.26 -4.84
N LYS A 28 -12.37 -16.03 -4.48
CA LYS A 28 -12.32 -14.92 -5.44
C LYS A 28 -10.89 -14.57 -5.83
N THR A 29 -9.97 -14.56 -4.87
CA THR A 29 -8.55 -14.31 -5.12
C THR A 29 -8.00 -15.35 -6.10
N GLU A 30 -8.25 -16.64 -5.89
CA GLU A 30 -7.88 -17.73 -6.80
C GLU A 30 -8.54 -17.58 -8.18
N LYS A 31 -9.82 -17.21 -8.25
CA LYS A 31 -10.51 -16.95 -9.52
C LYS A 31 -9.89 -15.79 -10.30
N LEU A 32 -9.53 -14.69 -9.62
CA LEU A 32 -8.90 -13.53 -10.24
C LEU A 32 -7.49 -13.88 -10.74
N LYS A 33 -6.74 -14.72 -10.01
CA LYS A 33 -5.44 -15.28 -10.45
C LYS A 33 -5.59 -16.08 -11.76
N LEU A 34 -6.51 -17.04 -11.78
CA LEU A 34 -6.74 -17.92 -12.94
C LEU A 34 -7.12 -17.15 -14.22
N GLN A 35 -7.71 -15.98 -14.08
CA GLN A 35 -8.12 -15.16 -15.21
C GLN A 35 -7.02 -14.22 -15.73
N HIS A 36 -5.81 -14.23 -15.13
CA HIS A 36 -4.72 -13.28 -15.41
C HIS A 36 -5.18 -11.80 -15.40
N ASN A 37 -6.28 -11.53 -14.69
CA ASN A 37 -6.98 -10.25 -14.64
C ASN A 37 -7.03 -9.76 -13.18
N PHE A 38 -5.94 -9.93 -12.44
CA PHE A 38 -5.88 -9.48 -11.05
C PHE A 38 -5.87 -7.95 -11.00
N ASN A 39 -7.06 -7.35 -11.02
CA ASN A 39 -7.22 -5.92 -10.91
C ASN A 39 -7.21 -5.54 -9.43
N VAL A 40 -6.11 -4.94 -8.97
CA VAL A 40 -5.93 -4.50 -7.57
C VAL A 40 -7.14 -3.74 -7.02
N HIS A 41 -7.79 -2.93 -7.86
CA HIS A 41 -8.99 -2.18 -7.50
C HIS A 41 -10.18 -3.09 -7.20
N GLU A 42 -10.41 -4.12 -8.01
CA GLU A 42 -11.52 -5.06 -7.81
C GLU A 42 -11.32 -5.94 -6.59
N ALA A 43 -10.07 -6.34 -6.33
CA ALA A 43 -9.71 -7.08 -5.12
C ALA A 43 -9.98 -6.22 -3.87
N LEU A 44 -9.52 -4.96 -3.87
CA LEU A 44 -9.76 -3.99 -2.79
C LEU A 44 -11.25 -3.78 -2.50
N VAL A 45 -12.05 -3.50 -3.53
CA VAL A 45 -13.48 -3.21 -3.39
C VAL A 45 -14.26 -4.46 -2.95
N PHE A 46 -13.86 -5.64 -3.43
CA PHE A 46 -14.50 -6.88 -3.01
C PHE A 46 -14.24 -7.19 -1.54
N GLN A 47 -12.98 -7.10 -1.11
CA GLN A 47 -12.62 -7.28 0.28
C GLN A 47 -13.36 -6.27 1.16
N ALA A 48 -13.41 -5.00 0.77
CA ALA A 48 -14.18 -3.97 1.47
C ALA A 48 -15.67 -4.34 1.62
N THR A 49 -16.23 -5.07 0.65
CA THR A 49 -17.61 -5.54 0.69
C THR A 49 -17.78 -6.69 1.68
N ILE A 50 -16.88 -7.69 1.63
CA ILE A 50 -16.88 -8.83 2.55
C ILE A 50 -16.71 -8.35 4.01
N GLU A 51 -15.80 -7.42 4.23
CA GLU A 51 -15.48 -6.83 5.53
C GLU A 51 -16.51 -5.78 6.00
N GLY A 52 -17.60 -5.60 5.25
CA GLY A 52 -18.68 -4.66 5.59
C GLY A 52 -18.25 -3.18 5.62
N LYS A 53 -17.10 -2.83 5.03
CA LYS A 53 -16.59 -1.45 4.93
C LYS A 53 -17.36 -0.62 3.93
N ILE A 54 -17.98 -1.28 2.95
CA ILE A 54 -18.90 -0.68 1.98
C ILE A 54 -20.15 -1.57 1.83
N GLN A 55 -21.31 -0.95 1.62
CA GLN A 55 -22.56 -1.67 1.38
C GLN A 55 -22.88 -1.70 -0.12
N GLY A 56 -23.01 -2.90 -0.68
CA GLY A 56 -23.76 -3.13 -1.93
C GLY A 56 -23.22 -2.49 -3.21
N SER A 57 -21.92 -2.40 -3.44
CA SER A 57 -21.41 -1.95 -4.74
C SER A 57 -20.55 -3.00 -5.45
N HIS A 58 -21.08 -3.57 -6.54
CA HIS A 58 -20.30 -4.31 -7.54
C HIS A 58 -19.54 -3.37 -8.51
N GLN A 59 -19.71 -2.05 -8.39
CA GLN A 59 -19.00 -1.06 -9.22
C GLN A 59 -17.72 -0.60 -8.52
N THR A 60 -16.58 -1.01 -9.05
CA THR A 60 -15.24 -0.77 -8.50
C THR A 60 -14.98 0.70 -8.20
N GLN A 61 -15.18 1.61 -9.16
CA GLN A 61 -14.95 3.04 -8.94
C GLN A 61 -15.82 3.64 -7.83
N LYS A 62 -17.08 3.19 -7.72
CA LYS A 62 -17.98 3.64 -6.65
C LYS A 62 -17.47 3.18 -5.27
N GLY A 63 -16.99 1.95 -5.18
CA GLY A 63 -16.37 1.41 -3.97
C GLY A 63 -15.14 2.22 -3.54
N LEU A 64 -14.23 2.50 -4.47
CA LEU A 64 -13.05 3.34 -4.22
C LEU A 64 -13.43 4.75 -3.73
N ASN A 65 -14.45 5.36 -4.34
CA ASN A 65 -14.95 6.68 -3.93
C ASN A 65 -15.57 6.68 -2.52
N ILE A 66 -16.19 5.57 -2.09
CA ILE A 66 -16.72 5.45 -0.73
C ILE A 66 -15.56 5.28 0.26
N LEU A 67 -14.60 4.41 -0.05
CA LEU A 67 -13.43 4.16 0.78
C LEU A 67 -12.58 5.43 0.98
N SER A 68 -12.39 6.25 -0.07
CA SER A 68 -11.59 7.48 0.01
C SER A 68 -12.20 8.55 0.92
N ARG A 69 -13.50 8.47 1.20
CA ARG A 69 -14.20 9.39 2.11
C ARG A 69 -14.04 9.03 3.58
N GLN A 70 -13.58 7.80 3.88
CA GLN A 70 -13.42 7.34 5.26
C GLN A 70 -12.36 8.17 6.01
N PRO A 71 -12.54 8.46 7.31
CA PRO A 71 -11.55 9.18 8.11
C PRO A 71 -10.17 8.50 8.11
N ALA A 72 -10.15 7.17 8.24
CA ALA A 72 -8.91 6.39 8.22
C ALA A 72 -8.13 6.57 6.92
N PHE A 73 -8.82 6.58 5.78
CA PHE A 73 -8.20 6.85 4.48
C PHE A 73 -7.52 8.22 4.47
N LYS A 74 -8.22 9.27 4.92
CA LYS A 74 -7.68 10.65 4.94
C LYS A 74 -6.46 10.77 5.84
N THR A 75 -6.45 10.08 6.98
CA THR A 75 -5.29 10.06 7.88
C THR A 75 -4.07 9.44 7.21
N ILE A 76 -4.24 8.29 6.56
CA ILE A 76 -3.16 7.62 5.82
C ILE A 76 -2.71 8.48 4.64
N LEU A 77 -3.65 9.11 3.93
CA LEU A 77 -3.33 10.00 2.81
C LEU A 77 -2.40 11.15 3.23
N VAL A 78 -2.67 11.79 4.37
CA VAL A 78 -1.84 12.89 4.89
C VAL A 78 -0.41 12.45 5.21
N SER A 79 -0.20 11.22 5.68
CA SER A 79 1.16 10.69 5.88
C SER A 79 1.83 10.34 4.56
N GLU A 80 1.13 9.69 3.63
CA GLU A 80 1.72 9.27 2.36
C GLU A 80 2.13 10.46 1.49
N VAL A 81 1.29 11.47 1.35
CA VAL A 81 1.63 12.64 0.52
C VAL A 81 2.82 13.43 1.06
N LYS A 82 3.11 13.34 2.37
CA LYS A 82 4.34 13.90 2.93
C LYS A 82 5.57 13.10 2.52
N VAL A 83 5.49 11.76 2.60
CA VAL A 83 6.58 10.86 2.19
C VAL A 83 6.94 11.05 0.72
N TRP A 84 5.93 11.16 -0.14
CA TRP A 84 6.10 11.28 -1.59
C TRP A 84 6.19 12.73 -2.10
N HIS A 85 6.14 13.71 -1.19
CA HIS A 85 6.13 15.15 -1.51
C HIS A 85 5.04 15.53 -2.54
N LEU A 86 3.85 14.95 -2.40
CA LEU A 86 2.70 15.15 -3.28
C LEU A 86 1.68 16.12 -2.67
N ILE A 87 0.74 16.56 -3.52
CA ILE A 87 -0.36 17.43 -3.11
C ILE A 87 -1.60 16.57 -2.81
N PRO A 88 -2.16 16.60 -1.57
CA PRO A 88 -3.31 15.78 -1.19
C PRO A 88 -4.52 15.89 -2.11
N LYS A 89 -4.78 17.10 -2.61
CA LYS A 89 -5.88 17.36 -3.54
C LYS A 89 -5.69 16.61 -4.86
N GLN A 90 -4.48 16.62 -5.42
CA GLN A 90 -4.19 15.94 -6.69
C GLN A 90 -4.32 14.42 -6.58
N VAL A 91 -3.87 13.85 -5.45
CA VAL A 91 -4.05 12.42 -5.17
C VAL A 91 -5.54 12.09 -5.02
N THR A 92 -6.32 12.95 -4.35
CA THR A 92 -7.77 12.74 -4.19
C THR A 92 -8.53 12.85 -5.51
N ASP A 93 -8.18 13.83 -6.35
CA ASP A 93 -8.80 14.03 -7.66
C ASP A 93 -8.51 12.83 -8.58
N CYS A 94 -7.29 12.29 -8.51
CA CYS A 94 -6.89 11.07 -9.22
C CYS A 94 -7.74 9.85 -8.86
N ILE A 95 -8.18 9.72 -7.60
CA ILE A 95 -9.04 8.61 -7.18
C ILE A 95 -10.31 8.53 -8.03
N LEU A 96 -10.86 9.67 -8.47
CA LEU A 96 -12.12 9.73 -9.23
C LEU A 96 -12.05 9.02 -10.58
N THR A 97 -10.85 8.88 -11.16
CA THR A 97 -10.63 8.22 -12.45
C THR A 97 -9.76 6.98 -12.36
N LEU A 98 -9.31 6.60 -11.15
CA LEU A 98 -8.31 5.56 -10.92
C LEU A 98 -8.64 4.22 -11.59
N TYR A 99 -9.90 3.76 -11.53
CA TYR A 99 -10.31 2.51 -12.18
C TYR A 99 -10.27 2.56 -13.72
N HIS A 100 -10.48 3.75 -14.30
CA HIS A 100 -10.55 3.93 -15.76
C HIS A 100 -9.19 4.23 -16.38
N THR A 101 -8.25 4.73 -15.59
CA THR A 101 -6.97 5.25 -16.09
C THR A 101 -5.86 4.22 -15.97
N VAL A 102 -5.96 3.32 -14.98
CA VAL A 102 -4.90 2.36 -14.67
C VAL A 102 -5.07 1.09 -15.51
N PRO A 103 -4.12 0.77 -16.41
CA PRO A 103 -4.19 -0.46 -17.20
C PRO A 103 -4.01 -1.72 -16.34
N LYS A 104 -4.58 -2.83 -16.82
CA LYS A 104 -4.72 -4.14 -16.17
C LYS A 104 -3.39 -4.91 -16.02
N TYR A 105 -2.32 -4.27 -15.60
CA TYR A 105 -1.04 -4.95 -15.42
C TYR A 105 -0.88 -5.38 -13.97
N ALA A 106 -1.29 -6.61 -13.68
CA ALA A 106 -0.69 -7.37 -12.60
C ALA A 106 0.33 -8.31 -13.23
N HIS A 107 1.59 -7.87 -13.28
CA HIS A 107 2.69 -8.80 -13.50
C HIS A 107 2.85 -9.66 -12.25
N GLY A 108 2.65 -10.97 -12.39
CA GLY A 108 2.94 -11.95 -11.35
C GLY A 108 1.74 -12.81 -10.98
N ASN A 109 1.94 -14.13 -11.01
CA ASN A 109 1.02 -15.13 -10.44
C ASN A 109 1.26 -15.31 -8.92
N ASP A 110 1.93 -14.33 -8.32
CA ASP A 110 2.41 -14.38 -6.97
C ASP A 110 1.24 -13.95 -6.09
N SER A 111 0.98 -14.67 -5.00
CA SER A 111 -0.09 -14.37 -4.04
C SER A 111 0.03 -13.00 -3.34
N THR A 112 0.97 -12.16 -3.76
CA THR A 112 1.31 -10.87 -3.19
C THR A 112 1.21 -9.79 -4.26
N ILE A 113 0.36 -8.80 -4.01
CA ILE A 113 0.20 -7.63 -4.88
C ILE A 113 1.50 -6.83 -4.83
N THR A 114 2.17 -6.71 -5.97
CA THR A 114 3.41 -5.94 -6.07
C THR A 114 3.10 -4.61 -6.74
N LEU A 115 3.28 -3.52 -6.01
CA LEU A 115 3.08 -2.17 -6.54
C LEU A 115 4.44 -1.55 -6.85
N ARG A 116 4.74 -1.38 -8.14
CA ARG A 116 5.98 -0.77 -8.63
C ARG A 116 5.77 0.69 -8.97
N ALA A 117 6.65 1.57 -8.51
CA ALA A 117 6.55 2.99 -8.80
C ALA A 117 6.67 3.31 -10.31
N SER A 118 7.37 2.47 -11.08
CA SER A 118 7.51 2.59 -12.54
C SER A 118 6.20 2.41 -13.32
N ASP A 119 5.23 1.71 -12.73
CA ASP A 119 4.04 1.23 -13.46
C ASP A 119 2.88 2.23 -13.40
N TYR A 120 3.00 3.29 -12.58
CA TYR A 120 1.92 4.24 -12.30
C TYR A 120 2.43 5.67 -12.23
N ALA A 121 1.55 6.64 -12.50
CA ALA A 121 1.88 8.03 -12.18
C ALA A 121 2.02 8.21 -10.66
N PRO A 122 2.84 9.16 -10.16
CA PRO A 122 3.09 9.32 -8.73
C PRO A 122 1.82 9.49 -7.87
N ASN A 123 0.82 10.22 -8.38
CA ASN A 123 -0.46 10.41 -7.69
C ASN A 123 -1.32 9.13 -7.67
N GLU A 124 -1.31 8.35 -8.74
CA GLU A 124 -2.02 7.06 -8.84
C GLU A 124 -1.37 6.04 -7.91
N PHE A 125 -0.04 5.96 -7.94
CA PHE A 125 0.76 5.12 -7.06
C PHE A 125 0.46 5.43 -5.59
N ALA A 126 0.54 6.71 -5.19
CA ALA A 126 0.25 7.11 -3.83
C ALA A 126 -1.20 6.78 -3.43
N ALA A 127 -2.18 6.99 -4.31
CA ALA A 127 -3.57 6.61 -4.04
C ALA A 127 -3.70 5.09 -3.78
N LEU A 128 -3.06 4.26 -4.60
CA LEU A 128 -3.05 2.80 -4.43
C LEU A 128 -2.37 2.37 -3.13
N VAL A 129 -1.23 2.96 -2.80
CA VAL A 129 -0.54 2.70 -1.52
C VAL A 129 -1.44 3.04 -0.34
N VAL A 130 -2.18 4.16 -0.37
CA VAL A 130 -3.11 4.54 0.71
C VAL A 130 -4.23 3.51 0.83
N PHE A 131 -4.82 3.05 -0.27
CA PHE A 131 -5.85 2.00 -0.22
C PHE A 131 -5.32 0.67 0.33
N LEU A 132 -4.12 0.26 -0.08
CA LEU A 132 -3.50 -0.98 0.38
C LEU A 132 -3.11 -0.89 1.87
N LYS A 133 -2.58 0.24 2.33
CA LYS A 133 -2.34 0.50 3.77
C LYS A 133 -3.64 0.50 4.57
N LEU A 134 -4.73 1.07 4.03
CA LEU A 134 -6.04 1.04 4.67
C LEU A 134 -6.54 -0.40 4.81
N GLN A 135 -6.49 -1.20 3.74
CA GLN A 135 -7.01 -2.57 3.80
C GLN A 135 -6.16 -3.45 4.72
N SER A 136 -4.85 -3.20 4.86
CA SER A 136 -4.00 -3.93 5.82
C SER A 136 -4.44 -3.83 7.28
N THR A 137 -5.39 -2.94 7.60
CA THR A 137 -6.00 -2.84 8.93
C THR A 137 -7.24 -3.74 9.09
N TRP A 138 -7.69 -4.41 8.02
CA TRP A 138 -8.89 -5.24 8.01
C TRP A 138 -8.54 -6.72 8.28
N PRO A 139 -9.50 -7.52 8.74
CA PRO A 139 -9.40 -8.97 8.70
C PRO A 139 -9.09 -9.48 7.29
N ASP A 140 -8.34 -10.59 7.22
CA ASP A 140 -7.98 -11.28 5.98
C ASP A 140 -7.36 -10.35 4.92
N ALA A 141 -6.44 -9.49 5.37
CA ALA A 141 -5.77 -8.52 4.53
C ALA A 141 -5.07 -9.14 3.31
N LEU A 142 -5.28 -8.56 2.13
CA LEU A 142 -4.53 -8.95 0.92
C LEU A 142 -3.03 -8.74 1.17
N ALA A 143 -2.22 -9.75 0.87
CA ALA A 143 -0.77 -9.60 0.91
C ALA A 143 -0.32 -8.64 -0.19
N TRP A 144 0.47 -7.64 0.16
CA TRP A 144 1.02 -6.69 -0.80
C TRP A 144 2.40 -6.19 -0.37
N ARG A 145 3.19 -5.74 -1.34
CA ARG A 145 4.47 -5.07 -1.11
C ARG A 145 4.65 -3.90 -2.07
N GLN A 146 5.47 -2.96 -1.64
CA GLN A 146 5.86 -1.81 -2.43
C GLN A 146 7.27 -2.04 -2.97
N GLU A 147 7.47 -1.89 -4.28
CA GLU A 147 8.80 -1.85 -4.90
C GLU A 147 9.09 -0.41 -5.32
N ALA A 148 10.02 0.24 -4.63
CA ALA A 148 10.57 1.51 -5.08
C ALA A 148 11.37 1.21 -6.35
N GLY A 149 11.14 1.98 -7.43
CA GLY A 149 12.04 1.93 -8.59
C GLY A 149 13.47 2.22 -8.13
N GLU A 150 14.45 1.58 -8.78
CA GLU A 150 15.88 1.61 -8.43
C GLU A 150 16.49 3.03 -8.33
N ASP A 151 15.75 4.09 -8.67
CA ASP A 151 16.22 5.47 -8.68
C ASP A 151 15.88 6.29 -7.41
N ALA A 152 15.20 5.72 -6.41
CA ALA A 152 14.84 6.46 -5.18
C ALA A 152 15.92 6.50 -4.10
N LEU A 153 17.07 5.86 -4.33
CA LEU A 153 18.28 5.96 -3.49
C LEU A 153 19.49 6.27 -4.38
N GLY A 154 19.42 7.39 -5.09
CA GLY A 154 20.61 8.03 -5.64
C GLY A 154 21.60 8.27 -4.51
N GLY A 155 22.67 7.49 -4.52
CA GLY A 155 23.69 7.43 -3.49
C GLY A 155 24.22 8.81 -3.12
N VAL A 156 24.39 9.02 -1.82
CA VAL A 156 25.38 9.97 -1.34
C VAL A 156 26.71 9.56 -1.98
N PRO A 157 27.44 10.45 -2.69
CA PRO A 157 28.79 10.14 -3.10
C PRO A 157 29.63 9.99 -1.84
N GLU A 158 30.06 8.77 -1.54
CA GLU A 158 31.19 8.51 -0.66
C GLU A 158 32.48 8.91 -1.39
N ASP A 159 32.65 10.21 -1.67
CA ASP A 159 33.94 10.80 -2.02
C ASP A 159 34.58 11.38 -0.76
N ASP A 160 34.86 10.49 0.19
CA ASP A 160 35.77 10.71 1.33
C ASP A 160 36.93 9.72 1.21
N MET A 161 37.68 9.77 0.10
CA MET A 161 39.03 9.21 0.04
C MET A 161 39.90 9.95 -0.99
N GLU A 162 40.63 10.96 -0.53
CA GLU A 162 42.09 11.07 -0.73
C GLU A 162 42.64 12.35 -0.09
N GLY A 163 43.53 12.19 0.89
CA GLY A 163 44.19 13.31 1.56
C GLY A 163 45.19 12.91 2.64
N THR A 164 45.75 11.71 2.59
CA THR A 164 46.94 11.34 3.37
C THR A 164 48.19 11.71 2.56
N MET A 165 48.65 12.95 2.72
CA MET A 165 50.08 13.28 2.58
C MET A 165 50.55 13.66 3.99
N GLY A 166 51.51 12.98 4.59
CA GLY A 166 52.81 12.70 3.98
C GLY A 166 53.79 13.66 4.65
N VAL A 167 54.50 13.11 5.63
CA VAL A 167 55.46 13.75 6.53
C VAL A 167 56.57 14.42 5.73
N ASP A 168 56.95 15.65 6.10
CA ASP A 168 58.31 16.12 5.88
C ASP A 168 58.84 16.88 7.10
N MET A 169 59.80 16.24 7.75
CA MET A 169 60.72 16.82 8.72
C MET A 169 61.84 17.58 8.00
N LYS A 170 62.04 18.84 8.37
CA LYS A 170 63.35 19.52 8.54
C LYS A 170 63.14 20.56 9.63
N GLY A 171 63.85 20.64 10.76
CA GLY A 171 65.25 20.31 11.02
C GLY A 171 66.08 21.60 11.02
N GLY A 172 66.44 22.11 12.21
CA GLY A 172 67.44 23.18 12.43
C GLY A 172 66.92 24.35 13.28
N THR A 173 67.06 24.33 14.62
CA THR A 173 68.20 24.75 15.47
C THR A 173 68.48 26.25 15.57
N GLU A 174 68.35 26.73 16.82
CA GLU A 174 69.21 27.69 17.54
C GLU A 174 69.40 29.13 17.04
N GLY A 175 69.40 30.06 18.01
CA GLY A 175 70.34 31.18 17.96
C GLY A 175 69.82 32.49 18.52
N ASP A 176 70.16 32.75 19.78
CA ASP A 176 70.18 34.05 20.48
C ASP A 176 70.39 35.30 19.61
N LYS A 177 69.61 36.35 19.92
CA LYS A 177 70.12 37.62 20.48
C LYS A 177 68.99 38.56 20.90
#